data_AF-A0AA45U2H2-F1
#
_entry.id   AF-A0AA45U2H2-F1
#
_cell.length_a   1.000
_cell.length_b   1.000
_cell.length_c   1.000
_cell.angle_alpha   90.00
_cell.angle_beta   90.00
_cell.angle_gamma   90.00
#
_symmetry.space_group_name_H-M   'P 1'
#
loop_
_entity.id
_entity.type
_entity.pdbx_description
1 polymer ?
#
loop_
_entity_poly.entity_id
_entity_poly.type
_entity_poly.pdbx_seq_one_letter_code
_entity_poly.pdbx_strand_id
1 'polypeptide(L)'
;MAVSRTGDWARARQLLAAGSSRLEGAMQAALRQEAHALRKEVVQGLTQQAPGGEPLRPPSPLTLAARQLAGFSGTKALLVSGVLRNSISVVVEGDEAFIGVPRSAKSPDGESLVDVAQLQEYGGPPVVIPMTPKMRRFLFALLRQAGQARTGGSGRGVIVTQTPARPFLRPAFAKFRQGASRRFLARIAKELGLGEPG
;
A
#
# COMPACT_ATOMS: atom_id res chain seq x y z
N MET A 1 59.97 6.98 -27.66
CA MET A 1 59.09 8.14 -27.38
C MET A 1 58.51 7.99 -26.00
N ALA A 2 58.89 8.85 -25.05
CA ALA A 2 58.34 8.83 -23.70
C ALA A 2 57.05 9.68 -23.68
N VAL A 3 55.91 9.06 -23.40
CA VAL A 3 54.63 9.76 -23.27
C VAL A 3 54.65 10.57 -21.97
N SER A 4 54.69 11.91 -22.07
CA SER A 4 54.53 12.77 -20.91
C SER A 4 53.05 12.83 -20.53
N ARG A 5 52.74 12.37 -19.33
CA ARG A 5 51.37 12.44 -18.81
C ARG A 5 51.17 13.82 -18.17
N THR A 6 50.42 14.70 -18.81
CA THR A 6 50.08 16.03 -18.29
C THR A 6 48.85 15.98 -17.39
N GLY A 7 48.88 16.68 -16.25
CA GLY A 7 47.76 16.78 -15.29
C GLY A 7 47.98 16.05 -13.97
N ASP A 8 47.06 16.25 -13.02
CA ASP A 8 47.12 15.64 -11.68
C ASP A 8 46.58 14.20 -11.70
N TRP A 9 47.46 13.27 -12.08
CA TRP A 9 47.14 11.84 -12.16
C TRP A 9 46.89 11.19 -10.79
N ALA A 10 47.36 11.79 -9.70
CA ALA A 10 47.08 11.30 -8.36
C ALA A 10 45.62 11.59 -7.99
N ARG A 11 45.16 12.81 -8.26
CA ARG A 11 43.75 13.21 -8.14
C ARG A 11 42.83 12.36 -9.02
N ALA A 12 43.19 12.15 -10.28
CA ALA A 12 42.40 11.32 -11.20
C ALA A 12 42.26 9.88 -10.69
N ARG A 13 43.36 9.30 -10.17
CA ARG A 13 43.35 7.94 -9.63
C ARG A 13 42.52 7.83 -8.34
N GLN A 14 42.59 8.83 -7.46
CA GLN A 14 41.73 8.90 -6.27
C GLN A 14 40.24 9.01 -6.64
N LEU A 15 39.90 9.84 -7.63
CA LEU A 15 38.51 10.00 -8.08
C LEU A 15 37.97 8.72 -8.71
N LEU A 16 38.78 8.02 -9.52
CA LEU A 16 38.40 6.74 -10.11
C LEU A 16 38.32 5.62 -9.07
N ALA A 17 39.26 5.57 -8.11
CA ALA A 17 39.27 4.58 -7.04
C ALA A 17 38.07 4.73 -6.09
N ALA A 18 37.62 5.97 -5.82
CA ALA A 18 36.43 6.25 -5.03
C ALA A 18 35.14 6.29 -5.87
N GLY A 19 35.22 6.13 -7.19
CA GLY A 19 34.08 6.30 -8.10
C GLY A 19 33.02 5.21 -7.92
N SER A 20 33.43 3.96 -7.76
CA SER A 20 32.52 2.82 -7.57
C SER A 20 31.76 2.91 -6.25
N SER A 21 32.45 3.20 -5.14
CA SER A 21 31.83 3.31 -3.82
C SER A 21 30.90 4.53 -3.71
N ARG A 22 31.23 5.65 -4.36
CA ARG A 22 30.34 6.82 -4.46
C ARG A 22 29.09 6.51 -5.28
N LEU A 23 29.25 5.82 -6.40
CA LEU A 23 28.11 5.40 -7.23
C LEU A 23 27.20 4.43 -6.45
N GLU A 24 27.77 3.45 -5.77
CA GLU A 24 27.02 2.51 -4.94
C GLU A 24 26.25 3.24 -3.82
N GLY A 25 26.91 4.18 -3.12
CA GLY A 25 26.27 5.02 -2.12
C GLY A 25 25.11 5.85 -2.71
N ALA A 26 25.31 6.46 -3.87
CA ALA A 26 24.28 7.23 -4.58
C ALA A 26 23.10 6.35 -5.02
N MET A 27 23.36 5.14 -5.52
CA MET A 27 22.33 4.17 -5.88
C MET A 27 21.51 3.75 -4.68
N GLN A 28 22.14 3.40 -3.55
CA GLN A 28 21.44 3.02 -2.34
C GLN A 28 20.62 4.19 -1.76
N ALA A 29 21.15 5.41 -1.80
CA ALA A 29 20.42 6.61 -1.37
C ALA A 29 19.19 6.86 -2.27
N ALA A 30 19.37 6.81 -3.59
CA ALA A 30 18.28 6.95 -4.55
C ALA A 30 17.22 5.86 -4.40
N LEU A 31 17.62 4.62 -4.11
CA LEU A 31 16.72 3.49 -3.88
C LEU A 31 15.86 3.71 -2.63
N ARG A 32 16.48 4.10 -1.51
CA ARG A 32 15.75 4.44 -0.28
C ARG A 32 14.75 5.58 -0.51
N GLN A 33 15.15 6.60 -1.28
CA GLN A 33 14.26 7.71 -1.62
C GLN A 33 13.06 7.27 -2.47
N GLU A 34 13.26 6.46 -3.51
CA GLU A 34 12.17 5.93 -4.33
C GLU A 34 11.26 4.98 -3.52
N ALA A 35 11.82 4.14 -2.65
CA ALA A 35 11.05 3.24 -1.80
C ALA A 35 10.12 4.01 -0.83
N HIS A 36 10.65 5.06 -0.18
CA HIS A 36 9.83 5.92 0.68
C HIS A 36 8.81 6.74 -0.12
N ALA A 37 9.15 7.18 -1.34
CA ALA A 37 8.22 7.87 -2.22
C ALA A 37 7.05 6.95 -2.64
N LEU A 38 7.33 5.68 -2.97
CA LEU A 38 6.30 4.69 -3.28
C LEU A 38 5.42 4.41 -2.06
N ARG A 39 6.00 4.19 -0.88
CA ARG A 39 5.23 4.03 0.36
C ARG A 39 4.30 5.23 0.58
N LYS A 40 4.80 6.44 0.37
CA LYS A 40 4.02 7.67 0.50
C LYS A 40 2.84 7.68 -0.48
N GLU A 41 3.04 7.31 -1.74
CA GLU A 41 1.97 7.20 -2.75
C GLU A 41 0.90 6.19 -2.32
N VAL A 42 1.28 5.00 -1.84
CA VAL A 42 0.33 3.99 -1.36
C VAL A 42 -0.49 4.53 -0.18
N VAL A 43 0.18 5.11 0.82
CA VAL A 43 -0.48 5.65 2.03
C VAL A 43 -1.39 6.83 1.71
N GLN A 44 -0.97 7.72 0.81
CA GLN A 44 -1.79 8.83 0.32
C GLN A 44 -2.98 8.33 -0.48
N GLY A 45 -2.78 7.38 -1.38
CA GLY A 45 -3.84 6.73 -2.15
C GLY A 45 -4.92 6.10 -1.26
N LEU A 46 -4.52 5.36 -0.22
CA LEU A 46 -5.45 4.86 0.79
C LEU A 46 -6.21 5.99 1.50
N THR A 47 -5.51 7.04 1.90
CA THR A 47 -6.10 8.21 2.59
C THR A 47 -7.13 8.95 1.73
N GLN A 48 -6.84 9.07 0.43
CA GLN A 48 -7.68 9.67 -0.60
C GLN A 48 -8.76 8.72 -1.12
N GLN A 49 -8.71 7.44 -0.76
CA GLN A 49 -9.61 6.40 -1.25
C GLN A 49 -9.46 6.13 -2.77
N ALA A 50 -8.31 6.49 -3.33
CA ALA A 50 -7.99 6.29 -4.74
C ALA A 50 -6.50 5.90 -4.97
N PRO A 51 -6.04 4.72 -4.50
CA PRO A 51 -4.68 4.24 -4.78
C PRO A 51 -4.39 4.20 -6.27
N GLY A 52 -3.27 4.78 -6.71
CA GLY A 52 -2.96 4.86 -8.14
C GLY A 52 -3.94 5.71 -8.95
N GLY A 53 -4.82 6.48 -8.31
CA GLY A 53 -5.92 7.20 -8.97
C GLY A 53 -7.18 6.35 -9.20
N GLU A 54 -7.19 5.08 -8.82
CA GLU A 54 -8.34 4.18 -8.97
C GLU A 54 -9.18 4.19 -7.69
N PRO A 55 -10.46 4.62 -7.74
CA PRO A 55 -11.30 4.72 -6.55
C PRO A 55 -11.58 3.35 -5.95
N LEU A 56 -11.41 3.23 -4.63
CA LEU A 56 -11.76 2.03 -3.89
C LEU A 56 -13.28 1.83 -3.89
N ARG A 57 -13.71 0.58 -4.01
CA ARG A 57 -15.12 0.23 -3.83
C ARG A 57 -15.61 0.72 -2.47
N PRO A 58 -16.71 1.47 -2.37
CA PRO A 58 -17.19 1.96 -1.07
C PRO A 58 -17.66 0.81 -0.16
N PRO A 59 -17.73 1.01 1.17
CA PRO A 59 -18.45 0.09 2.04
C PRO A 59 -19.93 -0.01 1.64
N SER A 60 -20.54 -1.17 1.88
CA SER A 60 -21.98 -1.32 1.62
C SER A 60 -22.82 -0.45 2.58
N PRO A 61 -24.06 -0.08 2.21
CA PRO A 61 -24.96 0.62 3.13
C PRO A 61 -25.15 -0.11 4.47
N LEU A 62 -25.20 -1.45 4.45
CA LEU A 62 -25.30 -2.27 5.66
C LEU A 62 -24.03 -2.20 6.51
N THR A 63 -22.85 -2.14 5.88
CA THR A 63 -21.58 -1.93 6.60
C THR A 63 -21.55 -0.55 7.27
N LEU A 64 -22.06 0.49 6.59
CA LEU A 64 -22.15 1.84 7.16
C LEU A 64 -23.16 1.90 8.32
N ALA A 65 -24.33 1.28 8.16
CA ALA A 65 -25.32 1.17 9.23
C ALA A 65 -24.77 0.42 10.45
N ALA A 66 -24.04 -0.67 10.22
CA ALA A 66 -23.39 -1.42 11.30
C ALA A 66 -22.35 -0.59 12.05
N ARG A 67 -21.57 0.22 11.33
CA ARG A 67 -20.62 1.17 11.93
C ARG A 67 -21.33 2.21 12.80
N GLN A 68 -22.41 2.81 12.29
CA GLN A 68 -23.20 3.79 13.04
C GLN A 68 -23.79 3.19 14.32
N LEU A 69 -24.34 1.97 14.26
CA LEU A 69 -24.84 1.27 15.46
C LEU A 69 -23.73 0.98 16.47
N ALA A 70 -22.50 0.77 16.01
CA ALA A 70 -21.33 0.62 16.86
C ALA A 70 -20.72 1.97 17.33
N GLY A 71 -21.39 3.10 17.07
CA GLY A 71 -20.90 4.43 17.44
C GLY A 71 -19.76 4.98 16.57
N PHE A 72 -19.48 4.36 15.42
CA PHE A 72 -18.42 4.77 14.49
C PHE A 72 -19.00 5.48 13.26
N SER A 73 -18.57 6.71 13.00
CA SER A 73 -19.07 7.55 11.89
C SER A 73 -18.24 7.46 10.60
N GLY A 74 -17.11 6.76 10.60
CA GLY A 74 -16.20 6.71 9.45
C GLY A 74 -16.77 5.96 8.25
N THR A 75 -16.74 6.59 7.07
CA THR A 75 -17.28 6.04 5.81
C THR A 75 -16.22 5.44 4.89
N LYS A 76 -14.94 5.68 5.18
CA LYS A 76 -13.83 5.24 4.33
C LYS A 76 -13.63 3.72 4.37
N ALA A 77 -13.28 3.16 3.22
CA ALA A 77 -12.75 1.82 3.02
C ALA A 77 -11.35 1.70 3.65
N LEU A 78 -11.06 0.53 4.24
CA LEU A 78 -9.72 0.17 4.76
C LEU A 78 -9.14 1.11 5.84
N LEU A 79 -9.92 2.10 6.30
CA LEU A 79 -9.51 3.13 7.25
C LEU A 79 -10.49 3.24 8.42
N VAL A 80 -10.78 2.11 9.07
CA VAL A 80 -11.50 2.11 10.36
C VAL A 80 -10.53 2.43 11.47
N SER A 81 -9.61 1.51 11.76
CA SER A 81 -8.54 1.71 12.75
C SER A 81 -7.27 2.31 12.16
N GLY A 82 -7.12 2.29 10.82
CA GLY A 82 -5.90 2.71 10.13
C GLY A 82 -4.71 1.76 10.29
N VAL A 83 -4.88 0.63 11.00
CA VAL A 83 -3.80 -0.33 11.28
C VAL A 83 -3.16 -0.87 9.99
N LEU A 84 -3.97 -1.28 9.02
CA LEU A 84 -3.49 -1.78 7.72
C LEU A 84 -2.69 -0.71 6.94
N ARG A 85 -3.12 0.55 6.98
CA ARG A 85 -2.39 1.66 6.34
C ARG A 85 -1.04 1.86 7.03
N ASN A 86 -1.03 1.82 8.36
CA ASN A 86 0.16 2.08 9.16
C ASN A 86 1.17 0.93 9.10
N SER A 87 0.73 -0.31 8.77
CA SER A 87 1.60 -1.47 8.60
C SER A 87 2.32 -1.54 7.26
N ILE A 88 2.06 -0.61 6.34
CA ILE A 88 2.84 -0.51 5.10
C ILE A 88 4.23 -0.01 5.47
N SER A 89 5.22 -0.84 5.18
CA SER A 89 6.62 -0.63 5.54
C SER A 89 7.52 -0.63 4.31
N VAL A 90 8.70 -0.04 4.48
CA VAL A 90 9.81 -0.09 3.52
C VAL A 90 10.91 -0.91 4.17
N VAL A 91 11.38 -1.92 3.48
CA VAL A 91 12.56 -2.73 3.86
C VAL A 91 13.53 -2.65 2.69
N VAL A 92 14.76 -2.22 2.94
CA VAL A 92 15.78 -2.08 1.90
C VAL A 92 16.92 -3.04 2.24
N GLU A 93 17.23 -3.94 1.33
CA GLU A 93 18.27 -4.96 1.45
C GLU A 93 19.15 -4.88 0.21
N GLY A 94 20.39 -4.39 0.38
CA GLY A 94 21.31 -4.21 -0.74
C GLY A 94 20.78 -3.24 -1.80
N ASP A 95 20.63 -3.75 -3.01
CA ASP A 95 20.10 -3.07 -4.20
C ASP A 95 18.59 -3.27 -4.42
N GLU A 96 17.92 -3.97 -3.50
CA GLU A 96 16.49 -4.22 -3.56
C GLU A 96 15.73 -3.49 -2.44
N ALA A 97 14.49 -3.12 -2.75
CA ALA A 97 13.58 -2.51 -1.79
C ALA A 97 12.21 -3.17 -1.84
N PHE A 98 11.76 -3.67 -0.70
CA PHE A 98 10.41 -4.14 -0.48
C PHE A 98 9.53 -3.02 0.06
N ILE A 99 8.37 -2.83 -0.56
CA ILE A 99 7.33 -1.91 -0.10
C ILE A 99 6.02 -2.68 -0.02
N GLY A 100 5.47 -2.81 1.17
CA GLY A 100 4.26 -3.60 1.39
C GLY A 100 3.99 -3.86 2.86
N VAL A 101 3.13 -4.84 3.14
CA VAL A 101 2.84 -5.27 4.52
C VAL A 101 3.76 -6.45 4.86
N PRO A 102 4.64 -6.33 5.87
CA PRO A 102 5.51 -7.43 6.29
C PRO A 102 4.69 -8.63 6.80
N ARG A 103 5.19 -9.86 6.58
CA ARG A 103 4.54 -11.07 7.13
C ARG A 103 4.49 -11.10 8.66
N SER A 104 5.41 -10.40 9.32
CA SER A 104 5.47 -10.26 10.77
C SER A 104 4.50 -9.21 11.33
N ALA A 105 3.84 -8.42 10.46
CA ALA A 105 2.95 -7.35 10.91
C ALA A 105 1.65 -7.93 11.47
N LYS A 106 1.34 -7.57 12.72
CA LYS A 106 0.15 -8.02 13.44
C LYS A 106 -0.72 -6.85 13.89
N SER A 107 -2.03 -7.06 13.96
CA SER A 107 -2.95 -6.12 14.61
C SER A 107 -2.74 -6.12 16.13
N PRO A 108 -3.26 -5.12 16.86
CA PRO A 108 -3.27 -5.15 18.33
C PRO A 108 -3.91 -6.41 18.91
N ASP A 109 -4.84 -7.03 18.17
CA ASP A 109 -5.54 -8.26 18.54
C ASP A 109 -4.78 -9.53 18.12
N GLY A 110 -3.59 -9.39 17.52
CA GLY A 110 -2.73 -10.50 17.09
C GLY A 110 -3.02 -11.06 15.69
N GLU A 111 -3.97 -10.48 14.96
CA GLU A 111 -4.32 -10.91 13.60
C GLU A 111 -3.22 -10.57 12.60
N SER A 112 -3.00 -11.45 11.63
CA SER A 112 -2.02 -11.26 10.55
C SER A 112 -2.47 -10.17 9.58
N LEU A 113 -1.72 -9.07 9.53
CA LEU A 113 -2.03 -7.96 8.62
C LEU A 113 -1.70 -8.27 7.17
N VAL A 114 -0.81 -9.23 6.91
CA VAL A 114 -0.53 -9.68 5.55
C VAL A 114 -1.72 -10.42 4.96
N ASP A 115 -2.44 -11.21 5.76
CA ASP A 115 -3.63 -11.94 5.29
C ASP A 115 -4.79 -10.98 5.05
N VAL A 116 -4.95 -9.97 5.92
CA VAL A 116 -5.89 -8.87 5.70
C VAL A 116 -5.53 -8.11 4.43
N ALA A 117 -4.26 -7.77 4.22
CA ALA A 117 -3.80 -7.09 3.01
C ALA A 117 -4.11 -7.92 1.75
N GLN A 118 -3.82 -9.22 1.77
CA GLN A 118 -4.07 -10.12 0.64
C GLN A 118 -5.57 -10.25 0.34
N LEU A 119 -6.39 -10.45 1.37
CA LEU A 119 -7.85 -10.52 1.23
C LEU A 119 -8.42 -9.23 0.63
N GLN A 120 -7.90 -8.07 1.03
CA GLN A 120 -8.36 -6.79 0.48
C GLN A 120 -7.81 -6.53 -0.91
N GLU A 121 -6.58 -6.95 -1.24
CA GLU A 121 -6.00 -6.75 -2.58
C GLU A 121 -6.71 -7.61 -3.64
N TYR A 122 -7.05 -8.85 -3.32
CA TYR A 122 -7.61 -9.82 -4.29
C TYR A 122 -9.09 -10.12 -4.10
N GLY A 123 -9.67 -9.75 -2.96
CA GLY A 123 -11.00 -10.20 -2.56
C GLY A 123 -10.98 -11.62 -1.99
N GLY A 124 -12.10 -12.01 -1.39
CA GLY A 124 -12.29 -13.35 -0.81
C GLY A 124 -13.27 -14.20 -1.60
N PRO A 125 -13.21 -15.54 -1.46
CA PRO A 125 -14.29 -16.39 -1.91
C PRO A 125 -15.58 -16.10 -1.13
N PRO A 126 -16.75 -16.42 -1.69
CA PRO A 126 -18.00 -16.37 -0.95
C PRO A 126 -17.94 -17.32 0.26
N VAL A 127 -18.33 -16.82 1.43
CA VAL A 127 -18.48 -17.61 2.65
C VAL A 127 -19.97 -17.76 2.92
N VAL A 128 -20.41 -19.01 3.09
CA VAL A 128 -21.79 -19.34 3.43
C VAL A 128 -21.88 -19.55 4.94
N ILE A 129 -22.63 -18.68 5.60
CA ILE A 129 -22.77 -18.69 7.06
C ILE A 129 -24.22 -19.08 7.40
N PRO A 130 -24.46 -20.18 8.13
CA PRO A 130 -25.78 -20.50 8.63
C PRO A 130 -26.23 -19.44 9.63
N MET A 131 -27.41 -18.84 9.41
CA MET A 131 -27.87 -17.73 10.21
C MET A 131 -28.51 -18.22 11.51
N THR A 132 -27.90 -17.82 12.64
CA THR A 132 -28.51 -18.03 13.96
C THR A 132 -29.71 -17.08 14.16
N PRO A 133 -30.63 -17.38 15.10
CA PRO A 133 -31.74 -16.47 15.42
C PRO A 133 -31.27 -15.08 15.89
N LYS A 134 -30.15 -14.99 16.63
CA LYS A 134 -29.56 -13.72 17.06
C LYS A 134 -29.06 -12.90 15.87
N MET A 135 -28.34 -13.53 14.95
CA MET A 135 -27.86 -12.88 13.71
C MET A 135 -29.01 -12.38 12.85
N ARG A 136 -30.11 -13.15 12.75
CA ARG A 136 -31.31 -12.72 12.03
C ARG A 136 -31.92 -11.46 12.62
N ARG A 137 -32.08 -11.40 13.95
CA ARG A 137 -32.59 -10.20 14.64
C ARG A 137 -31.67 -8.99 14.41
N PHE A 138 -30.37 -9.19 14.50
CA PHE A 138 -29.39 -8.14 14.24
C PHE A 138 -29.43 -7.64 12.79
N LEU A 139 -29.50 -8.54 11.81
CA LEU A 139 -29.64 -8.19 10.40
C LEU A 139 -30.91 -7.38 10.14
N PHE A 140 -32.03 -7.71 10.79
CA PHE A 140 -33.26 -6.92 10.68
C PHE A 140 -33.14 -5.53 11.31
N ALA A 141 -32.39 -5.38 12.40
CA ALA A 141 -32.08 -4.07 12.95
C ALA A 141 -31.23 -3.24 11.96
N LEU A 142 -30.22 -3.87 11.33
CA LEU A 142 -29.38 -3.23 10.32
C LEU A 142 -30.16 -2.80 9.08
N LEU A 143 -31.03 -3.66 8.54
CA LEU A 143 -31.86 -3.33 7.38
C LEU A 143 -32.78 -2.14 7.67
N ARG A 144 -33.36 -2.08 8.87
CA ARG A 144 -34.17 -0.95 9.32
C ARG A 144 -33.34 0.33 9.41
N GLN A 145 -32.14 0.27 9.99
CA GLN A 145 -31.23 1.40 10.08
C GLN A 145 -30.76 1.89 8.70
N ALA A 146 -30.56 0.97 7.75
CA ALA A 146 -30.15 1.27 6.38
C ALA A 146 -31.31 1.70 5.46
N GLY A 147 -32.56 1.75 5.95
CA GLY A 147 -33.74 2.08 5.15
C GLY A 147 -34.08 1.06 4.07
N GLN A 148 -33.58 -0.18 4.17
CA GLN A 148 -33.78 -1.22 3.18
C GLN A 148 -35.00 -2.10 3.53
N ALA A 149 -35.82 -2.39 2.52
CA ALA A 149 -37.00 -3.24 2.70
C ALA A 149 -36.59 -4.69 3.04
N ARG A 150 -37.41 -5.36 3.86
CA ARG A 150 -37.25 -6.78 4.16
C ARG A 150 -37.58 -7.59 2.91
N THR A 151 -36.58 -8.19 2.27
CA THR A 151 -36.83 -9.23 1.27
C THR A 151 -37.25 -10.51 1.99
N GLY A 152 -38.55 -10.79 1.97
CA GLY A 152 -39.13 -12.00 2.57
C GLY A 152 -38.81 -13.23 1.72
N GLY A 153 -37.90 -14.07 2.19
CA GLY A 153 -37.63 -15.39 1.62
C GLY A 153 -37.79 -16.48 2.67
N SER A 154 -38.51 -17.54 2.33
CA SER A 154 -38.80 -18.71 3.20
C SER A 154 -37.64 -19.72 3.30
N GLY A 155 -36.46 -19.40 2.76
CA GLY A 155 -35.31 -20.30 2.73
C GLY A 155 -34.71 -20.57 4.12
N ARG A 156 -34.06 -21.73 4.27
CA ARG A 156 -33.12 -22.01 5.37
C ARG A 156 -32.13 -20.84 5.43
N GLY A 157 -32.29 -19.96 6.42
CA GLY A 157 -31.61 -18.67 6.48
C GLY A 157 -30.10 -18.83 6.47
N VAL A 158 -29.48 -18.67 5.31
CA VAL A 158 -28.04 -18.62 5.12
C VAL A 158 -27.68 -17.24 4.64
N ILE A 159 -26.54 -16.72 5.11
CA ILE A 159 -25.97 -15.47 4.64
C ILE A 159 -24.77 -15.85 3.78
N VAL A 160 -24.79 -15.40 2.52
CA VAL A 160 -23.62 -15.50 1.64
C VAL A 160 -22.94 -14.14 1.67
N THR A 161 -21.75 -14.08 2.25
CA THR A 161 -20.93 -12.86 2.25
C THR A 161 -19.69 -13.06 1.38
N GLN A 162 -19.31 -12.01 0.68
CA GLN A 162 -18.07 -11.98 -0.09
C GLN A 162 -17.34 -10.68 0.20
N THR A 163 -16.06 -10.78 0.54
CA THR A 163 -15.21 -9.59 0.66
C THR A 163 -14.81 -9.14 -0.75
N PRO A 164 -15.21 -7.93 -1.20
CA PRO A 164 -14.82 -7.45 -2.51
C PRO A 164 -13.35 -7.03 -2.51
N ALA A 165 -12.69 -7.19 -3.66
CA ALA A 165 -11.36 -6.63 -3.88
C ALA A 165 -11.39 -5.10 -3.78
N ARG A 166 -10.38 -4.55 -3.10
CA ARG A 166 -10.08 -3.14 -2.86
C ARG A 166 -8.56 -2.96 -3.05
N PRO A 167 -8.07 -3.14 -4.29
CA PRO A 167 -6.64 -3.14 -4.56
C PRO A 167 -6.04 -1.77 -4.21
N PHE A 168 -4.97 -1.78 -3.42
CA PHE A 168 -4.32 -0.57 -2.93
C PHE A 168 -2.82 -0.57 -3.16
N LEU A 169 -2.21 -1.74 -3.31
CA LEU A 169 -0.80 -1.85 -3.69
C LEU A 169 -0.65 -1.80 -5.20
N ARG A 170 -1.31 -2.70 -5.94
CA ARG A 170 -1.07 -2.86 -7.38
C ARG A 170 -1.33 -1.59 -8.20
N PRO A 171 -2.44 -0.84 -7.99
CA PRO A 171 -2.68 0.39 -8.75
C PRO A 171 -1.63 1.48 -8.43
N ALA A 172 -1.26 1.62 -7.16
CA ALA A 172 -0.23 2.57 -6.73
C ALA A 172 1.14 2.23 -7.33
N PHE A 173 1.52 0.95 -7.34
CA PHE A 173 2.75 0.48 -7.99
C PHE A 173 2.72 0.72 -9.50
N ALA A 174 1.60 0.40 -10.17
CA ALA A 174 1.46 0.58 -11.61
C ALA A 174 1.63 2.05 -12.01
N LYS A 175 0.99 2.97 -11.27
CA LYS A 175 1.17 4.41 -11.46
C LYS A 175 2.59 4.87 -11.14
N PHE A 176 3.15 4.43 -10.01
CA PHE A 176 4.48 4.86 -9.58
C PHE A 176 5.60 4.40 -10.52
N ARG A 177 5.45 3.22 -11.15
CA ARG A 177 6.40 2.70 -12.14
C ARG A 177 6.58 3.64 -13.33
N GLN A 178 5.56 4.44 -13.65
CA GLN A 178 5.62 5.41 -14.75
C GLN A 178 6.70 6.45 -14.43
N GLY A 179 7.73 6.52 -15.29
CA GLY A 179 8.85 7.45 -15.11
C GLY A 179 9.84 7.07 -13.99
N ALA A 180 9.73 5.88 -13.39
CA ALA A 180 10.61 5.45 -12.30
C ALA A 180 12.09 5.46 -12.71
N SER A 181 12.44 4.92 -13.88
CA SER A 181 13.83 4.91 -14.37
C SER A 181 14.41 6.33 -14.49
N ARG A 182 13.64 7.27 -15.07
CA ARG A 182 14.07 8.67 -15.22
C ARG A 182 14.28 9.34 -13.86
N ARG A 183 13.34 9.16 -12.93
CA ARG A 183 13.45 9.73 -11.56
C ARG A 183 14.63 9.13 -10.79
N PHE A 184 14.81 7.81 -10.88
CA PHE A 184 15.89 7.11 -10.21
C PHE A 184 17.26 7.58 -10.70
N LEU A 185 17.46 7.65 -12.02
CA LEU A 185 18.69 8.20 -12.60
C LEU A 185 18.91 9.67 -12.22
N ALA A 186 17.85 10.49 -12.21
CA ALA A 186 17.95 11.88 -11.77
C ALA A 186 18.37 12.00 -10.30
N ARG A 187 17.89 11.10 -9.42
CA ARG A 187 18.33 11.03 -8.02
C ARG A 187 19.79 10.61 -7.90
N ILE A 188 20.22 9.59 -8.63
CA ILE A 188 21.63 9.18 -8.65
C ILE A 188 22.51 10.34 -9.11
N ALA A 189 22.14 11.01 -10.20
CA ALA A 189 22.87 12.18 -10.70
C ALA A 189 22.95 13.29 -9.65
N LYS A 190 21.85 13.55 -8.93
CA LYS A 190 21.81 14.52 -7.83
C LYS A 190 22.74 14.13 -6.67
N GLU A 191 22.71 12.88 -6.22
CA GLU A 191 23.59 12.37 -5.15
C GLU A 191 25.08 12.40 -5.55
N LEU A 192 25.38 12.22 -6.85
CA LEU A 192 26.73 12.33 -7.39
C LEU A 192 27.18 13.78 -7.64
N GLY A 193 26.31 14.78 -7.45
CA GLY A 193 26.59 16.18 -7.76
C GLY A 193 26.71 16.48 -9.27
N LEU A 194 26.13 15.62 -10.11
CA LEU A 194 26.11 15.72 -11.58
C LEU A 194 24.78 16.30 -12.12
N GLY A 195 23.80 16.57 -11.25
CA GLY A 195 22.51 17.15 -11.62
C GLY A 195 22.54 18.67 -11.61
N GLU A 196 21.92 19.31 -12.60
CA GLU A 196 21.72 20.76 -12.63
C GLU A 196 20.91 21.25 -11.40
N PRO A 197 21.17 22.48 -10.91
CA PRO A 197 20.31 23.12 -9.94
C PRO A 197 18.94 23.36 -10.58
N GLY A 198 17.93 22.64 -10.10
CA GLY A 198 16.52 22.87 -10.44
C GLY A 198 15.96 24.12 -9.79
#